data_AF-X5MM16-F1
#
_entry.id   AF-X5MM16-F1
#
_cell.length_a   1.000
_cell.length_b   1.000
_cell.length_c   1.000
_cell.angle_alpha   90.00
_cell.angle_beta   90.00
_cell.angle_gamma   90.00
#
_symmetry.space_group_name_H-M   'P 1'
#
loop_
_entity.id
_entity.type
_entity.pdbx_description
1 polymer ?
#
loop_
_entity_poly.entity_id
_entity_poly.type
_entity_poly.pdbx_seq_one_letter_code
_entity_poly.pdbx_strand_id
1 'polypeptide(L)'
;MAIFKRALVLAGLLAASAAITVPAAAAPLCNTAGLKSSSSSNARQLVVVNTPTNRSTDLYWIDQQGKRKFYKTIAAGARFVQMTYQGHVWVLENNLGYCDAIFVVDSNLDVVVR
;
A
#
# COMPACT_ATOMS: atom_id res chain seq x y z
N MET A 1 9.09 20.76 -75.85
CA MET A 1 9.44 20.83 -74.41
C MET A 1 8.20 20.40 -73.63
N ALA A 2 8.13 19.14 -73.22
CA ALA A 2 6.97 18.57 -72.50
C ALA A 2 7.48 17.90 -71.22
N ILE A 3 6.98 18.34 -70.07
CA ILE A 3 7.42 17.90 -68.74
C ILE A 3 6.37 16.91 -68.21
N PHE A 4 6.75 15.64 -68.11
CA PHE A 4 5.95 14.59 -67.46
C PHE A 4 5.96 14.77 -65.94
N LYS A 5 4.79 14.99 -65.33
CA LYS A 5 4.61 14.96 -63.87
C LYS A 5 4.56 13.50 -63.41
N ARG A 6 5.52 13.06 -62.58
CA ARG A 6 5.50 11.76 -61.89
C ARG A 6 4.54 11.85 -60.70
N ALA A 7 3.47 11.05 -60.72
CA ALA A 7 2.62 10.85 -59.55
C ALA A 7 3.25 9.77 -58.65
N LEU A 8 3.59 10.16 -57.42
CA LEU A 8 4.07 9.25 -56.39
C LEU A 8 2.84 8.76 -55.60
N VAL A 9 2.50 7.47 -55.69
CA VAL A 9 1.44 6.87 -54.88
C VAL A 9 2.08 6.39 -53.57
N LEU A 10 1.74 7.04 -52.46
CA LEU A 10 2.14 6.61 -51.12
C LEU A 10 1.18 5.52 -50.62
N ALA A 11 1.68 4.29 -50.52
CA ALA A 11 1.00 3.19 -49.83
C ALA A 11 1.10 3.43 -48.31
N GLY A 12 -0.01 3.76 -47.66
CA GLY A 12 -0.07 3.93 -46.21
C GLY A 12 -0.03 2.57 -45.49
N LEU A 13 0.96 2.36 -44.63
CA LEU A 13 0.97 1.23 -43.70
C LEU A 13 -0.01 1.50 -42.55
N LEU A 14 -1.07 0.69 -42.46
CA LEU A 14 -1.91 0.58 -41.27
C LEU A 14 -1.16 -0.24 -40.22
N ALA A 15 -0.55 0.42 -39.23
CA ALA A 15 0.00 -0.23 -38.06
C ALA A 15 -1.16 -0.61 -37.12
N ALA A 16 -1.47 -1.91 -37.01
CA ALA A 16 -2.41 -2.41 -36.01
C ALA A 16 -1.75 -2.34 -34.62
N SER A 17 -2.25 -1.47 -33.75
CA SER A 17 -1.78 -1.37 -32.37
C SER A 17 -2.30 -2.54 -31.54
N ALA A 18 -1.43 -3.49 -31.19
CA ALA A 18 -1.74 -4.48 -30.17
C ALA A 18 -1.73 -3.78 -28.79
N ALA A 19 -2.88 -3.75 -28.12
CA ALA A 19 -2.96 -3.29 -26.74
C ALA A 19 -2.33 -4.35 -25.82
N ILE A 20 -1.18 -4.03 -25.23
CA ILE A 20 -0.56 -4.88 -24.20
C ILE A 20 -1.35 -4.64 -22.90
N THR A 21 -2.12 -5.64 -22.47
CA THR A 21 -2.74 -5.63 -21.15
C THR A 21 -1.68 -5.96 -20.10
N VAL A 22 -1.15 -4.93 -19.44
CA VAL A 22 -0.32 -5.14 -18.26
C VAL A 22 -1.28 -5.50 -17.10
N PRO A 23 -1.18 -6.70 -16.51
CA PRO A 23 -1.98 -7.01 -15.32
C PRO A 23 -1.58 -6.03 -14.21
N ALA A 24 -2.57 -5.48 -13.51
CA ALA A 24 -2.33 -4.65 -12.34
C ALA A 24 -1.62 -5.52 -11.28
N ALA A 25 -0.29 -5.45 -11.22
CA ALA A 25 0.46 -6.05 -10.13
C ALA A 25 -0.07 -5.44 -8.83
N ALA A 26 -0.43 -6.30 -7.87
CA ALA A 26 -0.70 -5.84 -6.52
C ALA A 26 0.46 -4.94 -6.08
N ALA A 27 0.17 -3.78 -5.49
CA ALA A 27 1.23 -2.95 -4.95
C ALA A 27 2.05 -3.80 -3.96
N PRO A 28 3.35 -3.52 -3.80
CA PRO A 28 4.11 -4.25 -2.81
C PRO A 28 3.53 -3.99 -1.43
N LEU A 29 3.45 -5.06 -0.64
CA LEU A 29 3.27 -4.99 0.81
C LEU A 29 4.31 -4.03 1.42
N CYS A 30 4.03 -3.54 2.63
CA CYS A 30 4.91 -2.60 3.29
C CYS A 30 6.31 -3.18 3.47
N ASN A 31 7.33 -2.48 2.96
CA ASN A 31 8.72 -2.88 3.19
C ASN A 31 9.13 -2.49 4.62
N THR A 32 9.37 -3.50 5.46
CA THR A 32 9.74 -3.30 6.87
C THR A 32 11.20 -3.68 7.16
N ALA A 33 12.03 -3.81 6.13
CA ALA A 33 13.44 -4.14 6.29
C ALA A 33 14.15 -3.07 7.12
N GLY A 34 14.89 -3.52 8.15
CA GLY A 34 15.63 -2.63 9.06
C GLY A 34 14.77 -1.94 10.13
N LEU A 35 13.44 -2.07 10.08
CA LEU A 35 12.56 -1.53 11.11
C LEU A 35 12.48 -2.47 12.31
N LYS A 36 12.40 -1.90 13.51
CA LYS A 36 12.14 -2.63 14.76
C LYS A 36 11.56 -1.69 15.82
N SER A 37 10.76 -2.24 16.72
CA SER A 37 10.25 -1.48 17.86
C SER A 37 11.32 -1.24 18.91
N SER A 38 11.24 -0.10 19.62
CA SER A 38 12.02 0.11 20.84
C SER A 38 11.39 -0.61 22.03
N SER A 39 12.21 -0.95 23.02
CA SER A 39 11.72 -1.41 24.33
C SER A 39 11.40 -0.21 25.21
N SER A 40 10.12 -0.02 25.54
CA SER A 40 9.63 1.02 26.44
C SER A 40 8.56 0.44 27.37
N SER A 41 8.51 0.91 28.61
CA SER A 41 7.42 0.62 29.56
C SER A 41 6.31 1.68 29.52
N ASN A 42 6.47 2.73 28.71
CA ASN A 42 5.48 3.81 28.58
C ASN A 42 4.30 3.34 27.73
N ALA A 43 3.20 2.95 28.37
CA ALA A 43 1.98 2.54 27.70
C ALA A 43 1.39 3.67 26.84
N ARG A 44 0.84 3.29 25.69
CA ARG A 44 0.18 4.16 24.70
C ARG A 44 -1.06 3.47 24.15
N GLN A 45 -1.99 4.27 23.65
CA GLN A 45 -3.15 3.80 22.90
C GLN A 45 -2.94 4.03 21.40
N LEU A 46 -3.20 3.00 20.61
CA LEU A 46 -3.34 3.08 19.16
C LEU A 46 -4.79 2.82 18.79
N VAL A 47 -5.41 3.75 18.07
CA VAL A 47 -6.71 3.58 17.44
C VAL A 47 -6.51 3.49 15.94
N VAL A 48 -7.11 2.49 15.31
CA VAL A 48 -7.14 2.37 13.85
C VAL A 48 -8.59 2.42 13.39
N VAL A 49 -8.89 3.30 12.44
CA VAL A 49 -10.19 3.44 11.80
C VAL A 49 -10.02 3.12 10.33
N ASN A 50 -10.57 1.98 9.89
CA ASN A 50 -10.59 1.57 8.50
C ASN A 50 -11.85 2.12 7.82
N THR A 51 -11.76 3.28 7.17
CA THR A 51 -12.94 3.95 6.59
C THR A 51 -13.45 3.33 5.26
N PRO A 52 -12.63 2.70 4.41
CA PRO A 52 -13.11 1.96 3.25
C PRO A 52 -14.17 0.91 3.59
N THR A 53 -15.24 0.84 2.79
CA THR A 53 -16.36 -0.10 2.98
C THR A 53 -16.24 -1.39 2.16
N ASN A 54 -15.21 -1.50 1.32
CA ASN A 54 -15.02 -2.62 0.39
C ASN A 54 -13.71 -3.42 0.62
N ARG A 55 -12.91 -3.05 1.63
CA ARG A 55 -11.64 -3.73 1.94
C ARG A 55 -11.35 -3.75 3.43
N SER A 56 -10.71 -4.81 3.89
CA SER A 56 -10.18 -4.91 5.25
C SER A 56 -8.70 -4.50 5.27
N THR A 57 -8.20 -4.13 6.43
CA THR A 57 -6.77 -3.87 6.67
C THR A 57 -6.25 -4.73 7.80
N ASP A 58 -5.10 -5.36 7.59
CA ASP A 58 -4.40 -6.17 8.58
C ASP A 58 -3.39 -5.31 9.32
N LEU A 59 -3.48 -5.35 10.65
CA LEU A 59 -2.57 -4.67 11.56
C LEU A 59 -1.47 -5.64 12.01
N TYR A 60 -0.23 -5.23 11.78
CA TYR A 60 0.96 -5.95 12.24
C TYR A 60 1.83 -5.06 13.12
N TRP A 61 2.42 -5.67 14.14
CA TRP A 61 3.51 -5.08 14.93
C TRP A 61 4.85 -5.59 14.42
N ILE A 62 5.84 -4.71 14.31
CA ILE A 62 7.22 -5.13 14.09
C ILE A 62 7.91 -5.22 15.45
N ASP A 63 8.22 -6.44 15.91
CA ASP A 63 8.79 -6.64 17.23
C ASP A 63 10.20 -6.05 17.39
N GLN A 64 10.78 -6.18 18.58
CA GLN A 64 12.11 -5.63 18.88
C GLN A 64 13.24 -6.31 18.10
N GLN A 65 12.99 -7.49 17.52
CA GLN A 65 13.91 -8.21 16.65
C GLN A 65 13.65 -7.90 15.17
N GLY A 66 12.68 -7.03 14.84
CA GLY A 66 12.31 -6.70 13.46
C GLY A 66 11.38 -7.73 12.82
N LYS A 67 10.84 -8.68 13.58
CA LYS A 67 9.92 -9.70 13.05
C LYS A 67 8.49 -9.18 13.08
N ARG A 68 7.81 -9.33 11.95
CA ARG A 68 6.40 -9.00 11.80
C ARG A 68 5.52 -9.96 12.60
N LYS A 69 4.58 -9.41 13.38
CA LYS A 69 3.60 -10.13 14.19
C LYS A 69 2.22 -9.67 13.79
N PHE A 70 1.39 -10.59 13.33
CA PHE A 70 -0.01 -10.31 13.07
C PHE A 70 -0.76 -10.07 14.38
N TYR A 71 -1.59 -9.03 14.42
CA TYR A 71 -2.45 -8.73 15.56
C TYR A 71 -3.92 -8.85 15.21
N LYS A 72 -4.36 -8.22 14.12
CA LYS A 72 -5.79 -8.11 13.83
C LYS A 72 -6.07 -7.80 12.37
N THR A 73 -7.06 -8.49 11.80
CA THR A 73 -7.78 -8.00 10.61
C THR A 73 -8.89 -7.05 11.06
N ILE A 74 -8.85 -5.82 10.57
CA ILE A 74 -9.83 -4.78 10.81
C ILE A 74 -10.75 -4.75 9.59
N ALA A 75 -12.02 -5.13 9.79
CA ALA A 75 -13.00 -5.20 8.72
C ALA A 75 -13.24 -3.83 8.05
N ALA A 76 -13.86 -3.86 6.88
CA ALA A 76 -14.29 -2.66 6.17
C ALA A 76 -15.22 -1.81 7.05
N GLY A 77 -14.99 -0.49 7.10
CA GLY A 77 -15.74 0.46 7.92
C GLY A 77 -15.51 0.31 9.44
N ALA A 78 -14.63 -0.58 9.89
CA ALA A 78 -14.49 -0.90 11.31
C ALA A 78 -13.44 -0.05 12.02
N ARG A 79 -13.57 0.01 13.35
CA ARG A 79 -12.62 0.63 14.27
C ARG A 79 -12.04 -0.41 15.22
N PHE A 80 -10.75 -0.32 15.50
CA PHE A 80 -10.04 -1.16 16.46
C PHE A 80 -9.16 -0.31 17.39
N VAL A 81 -9.07 -0.72 18.65
CA VAL A 81 -8.23 -0.07 19.67
C VAL A 81 -7.24 -1.09 20.20
N GLN A 82 -5.97 -0.74 20.21
CA GLN A 82 -4.86 -1.56 20.68
C GLN A 82 -4.05 -0.80 21.72
N MET A 83 -3.87 -1.40 22.90
CA MET A 83 -2.86 -0.91 23.85
C MET A 83 -1.47 -1.34 23.37
N THR A 84 -0.52 -0.43 23.39
CA THR A 84 0.85 -0.61 22.89
C THR A 84 1.83 0.19 23.77
N TYR A 85 3.10 0.27 23.39
CA TYR A 85 4.10 1.09 24.06
C TYR A 85 4.70 2.14 23.12
N GLN A 86 5.26 3.18 23.72
CA GLN A 86 6.00 4.22 23.02
C GLN A 86 7.16 3.62 22.20
N GLY A 87 7.31 4.07 20.95
CA GLY A 87 8.32 3.64 20.00
C GLY A 87 8.06 2.27 19.35
N HIS A 88 6.85 1.71 19.54
CA HIS A 88 6.42 0.55 18.78
C HIS A 88 6.13 0.91 17.32
N VAL A 89 6.63 0.10 16.39
CA VAL A 89 6.42 0.21 14.94
C VAL A 89 5.25 -0.67 14.52
N TRP A 90 4.30 -0.08 13.81
CA TRP A 90 3.09 -0.76 13.31
C TRP A 90 2.96 -0.61 11.80
N VAL A 91 2.28 -1.57 11.21
CA VAL A 91 2.10 -1.71 9.76
C VAL A 91 0.64 -2.04 9.48
N LEU A 92 0.08 -1.39 8.47
CA LEU A 92 -1.25 -1.65 7.94
C LEU A 92 -1.16 -2.04 6.47
N GLU A 93 -1.72 -3.20 6.14
CA GLU A 93 -1.77 -3.74 4.77
C GLU A 93 -3.17 -4.22 4.47
N ASN A 94 -3.76 -3.78 3.36
CA ASN A 94 -5.12 -4.21 3.02
C ASN A 94 -5.16 -5.56 2.30
N ASN A 95 -6.34 -6.17 2.30
CA ASN A 95 -6.58 -7.46 1.67
C ASN A 95 -6.51 -7.43 0.13
N LEU A 96 -6.32 -6.27 -0.49
CA LEU A 96 -6.03 -6.12 -1.92
C LEU A 96 -4.52 -6.12 -2.21
N GLY A 97 -3.69 -6.27 -1.16
CA GLY A 97 -2.24 -6.36 -1.26
C GLY A 97 -1.52 -5.02 -1.16
N TYR A 98 -2.20 -3.91 -0.84
CA TYR A 98 -1.52 -2.61 -0.73
C TYR A 98 -0.97 -2.35 0.67
N CYS A 99 0.19 -1.70 0.73
CA CYS A 99 0.67 -1.03 1.93
C CYS A 99 -0.17 0.23 2.22
N ASP A 100 -0.98 0.22 3.28
CA ASP A 100 -1.74 1.40 3.70
C ASP A 100 -0.86 2.35 4.53
N ALA A 101 -0.05 1.82 5.46
CA ALA A 101 0.83 2.64 6.30
C ALA A 101 1.93 1.85 7.01
N ILE A 102 3.03 2.54 7.32
CA ILE A 102 4.02 2.19 8.35
C ILE A 102 4.16 3.39 9.28
N PHE A 103 4.08 3.19 10.59
CA PHE A 103 4.17 4.29 11.57
C PHE A 103 4.74 3.84 12.91
N VAL A 104 5.21 4.81 13.69
CA VAL A 104 5.69 4.61 15.06
C VAL A 104 4.75 5.29 16.03
N VAL A 105 4.39 4.61 17.12
CA VAL A 105 3.54 5.18 18.17
C VAL A 105 4.42 5.88 19.20
N ASP A 106 4.54 7.20 19.13
CA ASP A 106 5.28 7.98 20.15
C ASP A 106 4.37 8.50 21.29
N SER A 107 3.17 8.96 20.90
CA SER A 107 2.08 9.36 21.79
C SER A 107 0.81 8.56 21.47
N ASN A 108 -0.31 8.80 22.17
CA ASN A 108 -1.58 8.20 21.78
C ASN A 108 -1.91 8.62 20.34
N LEU A 109 -2.24 7.65 19.49
CA LEU A 109 -2.31 7.86 18.05
C LEU A 109 -3.60 7.28 17.48
N ASP A 110 -4.27 8.09 16.66
CA ASP A 110 -5.43 7.69 15.86
C ASP A 110 -5.05 7.68 14.38
N VAL A 111 -5.06 6.50 13.76
CA VAL A 111 -4.76 6.30 12.34
C VAL A 111 -6.05 6.07 11.58
N VAL A 112 -6.30 6.87 10.55
CA VAL A 112 -7.46 6.74 9.66
C VAL A 112 -6.97 6.23 8.31
N VAL A 113 -7.32 4.98 7.98
CA VAL A 113 -7.11 4.40 6.64
C VAL A 113 -8.25 4.86 5.75
N ARG A 114 -7.92 5.35 4.55
CA ARG A 114 -8.86 5.91 3.56
C ARG A 114 -8.79 5.15 2.24
#